data_AF-I4VY92-F1
#
_entry.id   AF-I4VY92-F1
#
_cell.length_a   1.000
_cell.length_b   1.000
_cell.length_c   1.000
_cell.angle_alpha   90.00
_cell.angle_beta   90.00
_cell.angle_gamma   90.00
#
_symmetry.space_group_name_H-M   'P 1'
#
loop_
_entity.id
_entity.type
_entity.pdbx_description
1 polymer ?
#
loop_
_entity_poly.entity_id
_entity_poly.type
_entity_poly.pdbx_seq_one_letter_code
_entity_poly.pdbx_strand_id
1 'polypeptide(L)'
;MVRGIEPKLEPKVSDFSKHMVSGQFDSLTPKSWNILLGNELAMQLGVSVGDKIIVIVPQLRATPFGSVPLVRSFHVTGIYSLGMHDYDANLALINMQDAEALRSLAGPTGIRLKLDNLWNAAPVAHELSDKLGDIYSVRTWMQDNANFFSAISMEKLVMGIILSLIVLVAVINLVSMLMMLVTDKQAEIAILRTLGTTPRSIMGMFMVQGVLVGLVGIGFGVGLGSLLSWQLPNIVDWIQDVFHVQFLSPDVYYISQVPSRLEWHDVLWVTVVTFAFSLLATLYPAWRASRTQPAQALRYE
;
A
#
# COMPACT_ATOMS: atom_id res chain seq x y z
N MET A 1 3.19 2.76 25.98
CA MET A 1 3.85 1.43 26.08
C MET A 1 5.32 1.63 26.42
N VAL A 2 5.86 0.89 27.39
CA VAL A 2 7.30 0.90 27.71
C VAL A 2 7.90 -0.42 27.24
N ARG A 3 8.98 -0.37 26.47
CA ARG A 3 9.64 -1.54 25.87
C ARG A 3 11.10 -1.61 26.29
N GLY A 4 11.51 -2.76 26.83
CA GLY A 4 12.91 -3.09 27.08
C GLY A 4 13.60 -3.56 25.81
N ILE A 5 14.77 -3.00 25.51
CA ILE A 5 15.59 -3.36 24.35
C ILE A 5 17.05 -3.61 24.74
N GLU A 6 17.73 -4.44 23.96
CA GLU A 6 19.18 -4.60 24.06
C GLU A 6 19.83 -3.66 23.03
N PRO A 7 20.49 -2.55 23.44
CA PRO A 7 20.93 -1.49 22.52
C PRO A 7 21.88 -1.98 21.42
N LYS A 8 22.67 -3.01 21.71
CA LYS A 8 23.61 -3.61 20.74
C LYS A 8 22.91 -4.41 19.64
N LEU A 9 21.70 -4.92 19.90
CA LEU A 9 20.95 -5.77 18.98
C LEU A 9 19.80 -5.03 18.29
N GLU A 10 19.21 -4.01 18.94
CA GLU A 10 18.06 -3.27 18.38
C GLU A 10 18.33 -2.68 16.98
N PRO A 11 19.52 -2.11 16.66
CA PRO A 11 19.81 -1.59 15.31
C PRO A 11 19.74 -2.64 14.20
N LYS A 12 19.83 -3.94 14.52
CA LYS A 12 19.68 -5.02 13.53
C LYS A 12 18.22 -5.23 13.13
N VAL A 13 17.28 -4.83 13.98
CA VAL A 13 15.85 -5.06 13.79
C VAL A 13 15.05 -3.78 13.57
N SER A 14 15.53 -2.63 14.07
CA SER A 14 14.81 -1.36 14.00
C SER A 14 15.79 -0.17 13.99
N ASP A 15 15.49 0.85 13.19
CA ASP A 15 16.41 1.97 12.93
C ASP A 15 16.25 3.16 13.89
N PHE A 16 15.91 2.93 15.17
CA PHE A 16 15.73 3.99 16.17
C PHE A 16 16.97 4.88 16.34
N SER A 17 18.16 4.28 16.32
CA SER A 17 19.42 4.99 16.52
C SER A 17 19.72 6.04 15.44
N LYS A 18 19.18 5.87 14.23
CA LYS A 18 19.34 6.82 13.11
C LYS A 18 18.36 7.99 13.16
N HIS A 19 17.31 7.86 13.97
CA HIS A 19 16.19 8.80 14.03
C HIS A 19 16.13 9.53 15.38
N MET A 20 17.29 9.69 16.02
CA MET A 20 17.42 10.47 17.25
C MET A 20 17.33 11.96 16.94
N VAL A 21 16.43 12.67 17.61
CA VAL A 21 16.30 14.13 17.55
C VAL A 21 17.27 14.79 18.53
N SER A 22 17.40 14.21 19.74
CA SER A 22 18.32 14.70 20.77
C SER A 22 18.78 13.58 21.70
N GLY A 23 19.93 13.76 22.35
CA GLY A 23 20.52 12.76 23.24
C GLY A 23 21.26 11.63 22.49
N GLN A 24 21.45 10.49 23.15
CA GLN A 24 22.20 9.36 22.61
C GLN A 24 21.46 8.05 22.81
N PHE A 25 21.39 7.20 21.78
CA PHE A 25 20.76 5.89 21.87
C PHE A 25 21.50 4.94 22.82
N ASP A 26 22.83 5.02 22.83
CA ASP A 26 23.71 4.19 23.66
C ASP A 26 23.68 4.56 25.16
N SER A 27 22.90 5.58 25.55
CA SER A 27 22.67 5.94 26.96
C SER A 27 21.93 4.85 27.74
N LEU A 28 21.22 3.95 27.05
CA LEU A 28 20.44 2.85 27.62
C LEU A 28 21.33 1.73 28.18
N THR A 29 22.06 2.04 29.24
CA THR A 29 22.95 1.08 29.91
C THR A 29 22.20 0.27 30.99
N PRO A 30 22.65 -0.96 31.31
CA PRO A 30 21.98 -1.79 32.31
C PRO A 30 21.95 -1.12 33.69
N LYS A 31 20.81 -1.18 34.39
CA LYS A 31 20.60 -0.62 35.74
C LYS A 31 20.71 0.90 35.84
N SER A 32 20.69 1.61 34.71
CA SER A 32 20.81 3.07 34.67
C SER A 32 19.48 3.78 34.89
N TRP A 33 18.34 3.11 34.65
CA TRP A 33 17.01 3.73 34.69
C TRP A 33 16.92 4.92 33.74
N ASN A 34 17.52 4.76 32.57
CA ASN A 34 17.44 5.71 31.47
C ASN A 34 16.28 5.36 30.56
N ILE A 35 15.61 6.37 30.01
CA ILE A 35 14.51 6.22 29.07
C ILE A 35 14.72 7.10 27.85
N LEU A 36 14.37 6.55 26.68
CA LEU A 36 14.21 7.30 25.45
C LEU A 36 12.72 7.44 25.16
N LEU A 37 12.28 8.63 24.78
CA LEU A 37 10.90 8.95 24.48
C LEU A 37 10.75 9.27 22.99
N GLY A 38 9.59 8.94 22.42
CA GLY A 38 9.21 9.51 21.14
C GLY A 38 8.95 11.01 21.26
N ASN A 39 9.12 11.75 20.16
CA ASN A 39 9.03 13.20 20.13
C ASN A 39 7.67 13.73 20.61
N GLU A 40 6.57 13.14 20.13
CA GLU A 40 5.22 13.52 20.54
C GLU A 40 4.96 13.20 22.02
N LEU A 41 5.44 12.05 22.52
CA LEU A 41 5.31 11.69 23.92
C LEU A 41 6.08 12.66 24.84
N ALA A 42 7.28 13.07 24.43
CA ALA A 42 8.07 14.05 25.17
C ALA A 42 7.37 15.42 25.21
N MET A 43 6.79 15.87 24.10
CA MET A 43 6.01 17.11 24.03
C MET A 43 4.74 17.06 24.89
N GLN A 44 3.97 15.97 24.83
CA GLN A 44 2.76 15.78 25.63
C GLN A 44 3.05 15.78 27.14
N LEU A 45 4.20 15.23 27.54
CA LEU A 45 4.65 15.23 28.93
C LEU A 45 5.34 16.54 29.34
N GLY A 46 5.69 17.41 28.39
CA GLY A 46 6.41 18.65 28.64
C GLY A 46 7.84 18.44 29.14
N VAL A 47 8.52 17.37 28.69
CA VAL A 47 9.85 16.98 29.16
C VAL A 47 10.90 17.03 28.06
N SER A 48 12.15 17.27 28.45
CA SER A 48 13.33 17.33 27.59
C SER A 48 14.42 16.37 28.08
N VAL A 49 15.48 16.21 27.27
CA VAL A 49 16.66 15.42 27.66
C VAL A 49 17.29 16.03 28.93
N GLY A 50 17.48 15.23 29.96
CA GLY A 50 17.94 15.62 31.30
C GLY A 50 16.86 15.57 32.37
N ASP A 51 15.58 15.59 31.99
CA ASP A 51 14.46 15.58 32.92
C ASP A 51 14.20 14.18 33.52
N LYS A 52 13.38 14.14 34.57
CA LYS A 52 12.94 12.89 35.19
C LYS A 52 11.45 12.68 34.98
N ILE A 53 11.08 11.46 34.62
CA ILE A 53 9.68 11.03 34.55
C ILE A 53 9.42 9.88 35.51
N ILE A 54 8.16 9.72 35.92
CA ILE A 54 7.72 8.60 36.74
C ILE A 54 6.91 7.67 35.85
N VAL A 55 7.37 6.43 35.72
CA VAL A 55 6.64 5.36 35.04
C VAL A 55 5.83 4.59 36.08
N ILE A 56 4.53 4.49 35.84
CA ILE A 56 3.60 3.71 36.65
C ILE A 56 3.28 2.43 35.89
N VAL A 57 3.61 1.28 36.46
CA VAL A 57 3.29 -0.02 35.90
C VAL A 57 2.01 -0.53 36.57
N PRO A 58 0.99 -0.98 35.81
CA PRO A 58 -0.26 -1.52 36.33
C PRO A 58 -0.06 -2.95 36.85
N GLN A 59 0.93 -3.16 37.71
CA GLN A 59 1.13 -4.36 38.50
C GLN A 59 1.00 -3.99 39.97
N LEU A 60 0.09 -4.65 40.66
CA LEU A 60 -0.18 -4.45 42.08
C LEU A 60 0.76 -5.33 42.88
N ARG A 61 1.60 -4.72 43.72
CA ARG A 61 2.34 -5.47 44.75
C ARG A 61 1.51 -5.51 46.02
N ALA A 62 1.30 -6.72 46.55
CA ALA A 62 0.62 -6.90 47.82
C ALA A 62 1.52 -6.37 48.95
N THR A 63 1.02 -5.43 49.73
CA THR A 63 1.62 -4.99 50.98
C THR A 63 0.64 -5.22 52.13
N PRO A 64 1.11 -5.33 53.39
CA PRO A 64 0.24 -5.50 54.55
C PRO A 64 -0.82 -4.40 54.73
N PHE A 65 -0.63 -3.25 54.07
CA PHE A 65 -1.51 -2.08 54.14
C PHE A 65 -2.32 -1.83 52.83
N GLY A 66 -2.30 -2.78 51.89
CA GLY A 66 -3.04 -2.70 50.62
C GLY A 66 -2.19 -2.97 49.39
N SER A 67 -2.79 -2.84 48.21
CA SER A 67 -2.10 -2.99 46.93
C SER A 67 -1.59 -1.64 46.44
N VAL A 68 -0.27 -1.49 46.29
CA VAL A 68 0.33 -0.27 45.71
C VAL A 68 0.80 -0.53 44.28
N PRO A 69 0.60 0.42 43.35
CA PRO A 69 1.11 0.29 42.00
C PRO A 69 2.64 0.40 42.02
N LEU A 70 3.30 -0.31 41.11
CA LEU A 70 4.73 -0.20 40.97
C LEU A 70 5.09 1.09 40.24
N VAL A 71 5.81 1.97 40.92
CA VAL A 71 6.29 3.24 40.36
C VAL A 71 7.82 3.29 40.34
N ARG A 72 8.39 3.87 39.29
CA ARG A 72 9.83 4.05 39.17
C ARG A 72 10.16 5.34 38.42
N SER A 73 11.16 6.08 38.90
CA SER A 73 11.69 7.25 38.21
C SER A 73 12.71 6.86 37.15
N PHE A 74 12.63 7.50 35.99
CA PHE A 74 13.55 7.36 34.87
C PHE A 74 14.13 8.71 34.47
N HIS A 75 15.37 8.73 34.00
CA HIS A 75 16.01 9.92 33.43
C HIS A 75 15.83 9.91 31.91
N VAL A 76 15.29 10.98 31.34
CA VAL A 76 15.14 11.14 29.90
C VAL A 76 16.52 11.42 29.32
N THR A 77 17.06 10.49 28.53
CA THR A 77 18.43 10.60 27.99
C THR A 77 18.49 10.79 26.48
N GLY A 78 17.33 10.73 25.82
CA GLY A 78 17.20 11.04 24.42
C GLY A 78 15.75 11.03 23.96
N ILE A 79 15.53 11.68 22.82
CA ILE A 79 14.24 11.78 22.15
C ILE A 79 14.44 11.33 20.71
N TYR A 80 13.58 10.45 20.22
CA TYR A 80 13.58 9.96 18.84
C TYR A 80 12.32 10.41 18.09
N SER A 81 12.38 10.45 16.76
CA SER A 81 11.20 10.61 15.91
C SER A 81 11.26 9.69 14.72
N LEU A 82 10.40 8.67 14.70
CA LEU A 82 10.30 7.73 13.59
C LEU A 82 9.43 8.25 12.44
N GLY A 83 8.85 9.44 12.57
CA GLY A 83 7.90 10.01 11.60
C GLY A 83 6.54 9.29 11.60
N MET A 84 6.29 8.42 12.59
CA MET A 84 5.00 7.76 12.77
C MET A 84 4.42 8.18 14.12
N HIS A 85 3.35 8.98 14.08
CA HIS A 85 2.69 9.51 15.28
C HIS A 85 2.39 8.42 16.33
N ASP A 86 1.91 7.26 15.91
CA ASP A 86 1.52 6.19 16.83
C ASP A 86 2.71 5.63 17.63
N TYR A 87 3.90 5.59 17.04
CA TYR A 87 5.13 5.21 17.74
C TYR A 87 5.76 6.37 18.51
N ASP A 88 5.71 7.58 17.97
CA ASP A 88 6.30 8.76 18.61
C ASP A 88 5.48 9.23 19.82
N ALA A 89 4.18 8.96 19.85
CA ALA A 89 3.28 9.31 20.95
C ALA A 89 3.12 8.20 22.00
N ASN A 90 3.20 6.92 21.61
CA ASN A 90 2.85 5.82 22.50
C ASN A 90 4.00 4.90 22.91
N LEU A 91 5.23 5.05 22.39
CA LEU A 91 6.35 4.16 22.71
C LEU A 91 7.46 4.89 23.50
N ALA A 92 7.93 4.22 24.54
CA ALA A 92 9.13 4.59 25.28
C ALA A 92 10.08 3.39 25.33
N LEU A 93 11.38 3.64 25.15
CA LEU A 93 12.41 2.61 25.14
C LEU A 93 13.28 2.71 26.40
N ILE A 94 13.51 1.56 27.03
CA ILE A 94 14.42 1.41 28.17
C ILE A 94 15.36 0.24 27.91
N ASN A 95 16.42 0.15 28.70
CA ASN A 95 17.30 -1.01 28.66
C ASN A 95 16.54 -2.30 29.07
N MET A 96 16.84 -3.44 28.42
CA MET A 96 16.16 -4.72 28.66
C MET A 96 16.26 -5.18 30.13
N GLN A 97 17.43 -5.05 30.75
CA GLN A 97 17.63 -5.43 32.15
C GLN A 97 16.84 -4.52 33.10
N ASP A 98 16.65 -3.23 32.76
CA ASP A 98 15.78 -2.31 33.52
C ASP A 98 14.31 -2.69 33.38
N ALA A 99 13.87 -3.14 32.19
CA ALA A 99 12.51 -3.62 31.96
C ALA A 99 12.22 -4.92 32.72
N GLU A 100 13.17 -5.85 32.74
CA GLU A 100 13.10 -7.10 33.51
C GLU A 100 13.01 -6.81 35.01
N ALA A 101 13.86 -5.92 35.52
CA ALA A 101 13.82 -5.49 36.92
C ALA A 101 12.51 -4.77 37.27
N LEU A 102 12.00 -3.91 36.38
CA LEU A 102 10.75 -3.20 36.56
C LEU A 102 9.57 -4.17 36.61
N ARG A 103 9.52 -5.20 35.75
CA ARG A 103 8.39 -6.15 35.72
C ARG A 103 8.61 -7.41 36.55
N SER A 104 9.73 -7.49 37.29
CA SER A 104 10.13 -8.67 38.08
C SER A 104 10.17 -9.95 37.23
N LEU A 105 10.72 -9.85 36.02
CA LEU A 105 10.87 -10.95 35.08
C LEU A 105 12.25 -11.62 35.24
N ALA A 106 12.31 -12.92 35.02
CA ALA A 106 13.55 -13.70 35.07
C ALA A 106 14.35 -13.68 33.74
N GLY A 107 13.80 -13.07 32.68
CA GLY A 107 14.43 -13.00 31.36
C GLY A 107 13.53 -12.31 30.32
N PRO A 108 13.97 -12.29 29.06
CA PRO A 108 13.29 -11.57 27.99
C PRO A 108 11.92 -12.18 27.66
N THR A 109 10.95 -11.32 27.36
CA THR A 109 9.57 -11.74 27.04
C THR A 109 9.41 -12.18 25.58
N GLY A 110 10.38 -11.92 24.71
CA GLY A 110 10.33 -12.33 23.31
C GLY A 110 11.57 -11.95 22.53
N ILE A 111 11.67 -12.49 21.31
CA ILE A 111 12.76 -12.26 20.36
C ILE A 111 12.15 -11.65 19.10
N ARG A 112 12.75 -10.58 18.59
CA ARG A 112 12.37 -9.97 17.31
C ARG A 112 13.35 -10.41 16.23
N LEU A 113 12.82 -10.80 15.08
CA LEU A 113 13.59 -11.12 13.88
C LEU A 113 13.25 -10.12 12.78
N LYS A 114 14.26 -9.63 12.07
CA LYS A 114 14.09 -8.86 10.84
C LYS A 114 14.37 -9.80 9.66
N LEU A 115 13.45 -9.83 8.72
CA LEU A 115 13.61 -10.58 7.49
C LEU A 115 14.10 -9.65 6.38
N ASP A 116 14.94 -10.16 5.49
CA ASP A 116 15.37 -9.41 4.30
C ASP A 116 14.17 -9.13 3.37
N ASN A 117 13.27 -10.11 3.25
CA ASN A 117 11.99 -9.95 2.56
C ASN A 117 10.84 -10.02 3.57
N LEU A 118 10.20 -8.86 3.80
CA LEU A 118 9.07 -8.73 4.73
C LEU A 118 7.84 -9.55 4.32
N TRP A 119 7.69 -9.86 3.03
CA TRP A 119 6.58 -10.66 2.50
C TRP A 119 6.67 -12.14 2.88
N ASN A 120 7.86 -12.62 3.26
CA ASN A 120 8.06 -13.98 3.73
C ASN A 120 7.70 -14.16 5.22
N ALA A 121 7.19 -13.13 5.89
CA ALA A 121 6.89 -13.20 7.32
C ALA A 121 5.88 -14.29 7.66
N ALA A 122 4.85 -14.51 6.85
CA ALA A 122 3.85 -15.55 7.12
C ALA A 122 4.43 -16.98 6.93
N PRO A 123 5.10 -17.32 5.80
CA PRO A 123 5.78 -18.60 5.65
C PRO A 123 6.81 -18.89 6.76
N VAL A 124 7.65 -17.91 7.09
CA VAL A 124 8.69 -18.06 8.13
C VAL A 124 8.06 -18.22 9.52
N ALA A 125 6.97 -17.49 9.80
CA ALA A 125 6.27 -17.63 11.08
C ALA A 125 5.65 -19.02 11.23
N HIS A 126 5.07 -19.58 10.17
CA HIS A 126 4.59 -20.96 10.18
C HIS A 126 5.72 -21.96 10.42
N GLU A 127 6.83 -21.85 9.68
CA GLU A 127 7.98 -22.74 9.87
C GLU A 127 8.56 -22.68 11.30
N LEU A 128 8.65 -21.47 11.86
CA LEU A 128 9.12 -21.28 13.23
C LEU A 128 8.12 -21.82 14.26
N SER A 129 6.82 -21.62 14.05
CA SER A 129 5.77 -22.14 14.93
C SER A 129 5.82 -23.67 14.97
N ASP A 130 5.99 -24.32 13.81
CA ASP A 130 6.08 -25.78 13.72
C ASP A 130 7.33 -26.33 14.42
N LYS A 131 8.46 -25.63 14.32
CA LYS A 131 9.74 -26.04 14.94
C LYS A 131 9.79 -25.78 16.45
N LEU A 132 9.20 -24.69 16.92
CA LEU A 132 9.24 -24.27 18.32
C LEU A 132 8.11 -24.90 19.16
N GLY A 133 7.06 -25.40 18.51
CA GLY A 133 5.89 -25.99 19.15
C GLY A 133 5.02 -24.95 19.88
N ASP A 134 4.01 -25.43 20.60
CA ASP A 134 2.97 -24.58 21.21
C ASP A 134 3.43 -23.74 22.42
N ILE A 135 4.69 -23.91 22.86
CA ILE A 135 5.25 -23.16 23.99
C ILE A 135 5.53 -21.71 23.59
N TYR A 136 5.83 -21.46 22.31
CA TYR A 136 6.17 -20.13 21.80
C TYR A 136 5.08 -19.61 20.86
N SER A 137 4.60 -18.39 21.11
CA SER A 137 3.71 -17.69 20.20
C SER A 137 4.54 -16.91 19.18
N VAL A 138 4.52 -17.37 17.92
CA VAL A 138 5.13 -16.65 16.81
C VAL A 138 4.10 -15.70 16.20
N ARG A 139 4.41 -14.40 16.19
CA ARG A 139 3.56 -13.37 15.59
C ARG A 139 4.33 -12.60 14.54
N THR A 140 3.62 -12.25 13.47
CA THR A 140 4.15 -11.40 12.40
C THR A 140 3.69 -9.96 12.58
N TRP A 141 4.47 -9.03 12.05
CA TRP A 141 4.12 -7.62 11.99
C TRP A 141 2.78 -7.36 11.26
N MET A 142 2.41 -8.22 10.29
CA MET A 142 1.11 -8.17 9.62
C MET A 142 -0.05 -8.56 10.54
N GLN A 143 0.15 -9.54 11.43
CA GLN A 143 -0.88 -9.97 12.40
C GLN A 143 -1.07 -8.93 13.51
N ASP A 144 0.03 -8.35 14.01
CA ASP A 144 -0.04 -7.28 15.01
C ASP A 144 -0.77 -6.04 14.48
N ASN A 145 -0.77 -5.84 13.16
CA ASN A 145 -1.41 -4.72 12.47
C ASN A 145 -2.53 -5.19 11.52
N ALA A 146 -3.22 -6.29 11.85
CA ALA A 146 -4.15 -6.96 10.94
C ALA A 146 -5.28 -6.03 10.42
N ASN A 147 -5.78 -5.12 11.26
CA ASN A 147 -6.83 -4.16 10.87
C ASN A 147 -6.34 -3.20 9.78
N PHE A 148 -5.10 -2.71 9.90
CA PHE A 148 -4.48 -1.83 8.92
C PHE A 148 -4.26 -2.55 7.58
N PHE A 149 -3.71 -3.77 7.63
CA PHE A 149 -3.50 -4.59 6.43
C PHE A 149 -4.80 -5.01 5.75
N SER A 150 -5.84 -5.31 6.53
CA SER A 150 -7.17 -5.62 6.02
C SER A 150 -7.79 -4.41 5.34
N ALA A 151 -7.65 -3.22 5.93
CA ALA A 151 -8.12 -1.96 5.34
C ALA A 151 -7.45 -1.70 3.98
N ILE A 152 -6.12 -1.80 3.90
CA ILE A 152 -5.36 -1.66 2.64
C ILE A 152 -5.81 -2.69 1.59
N SER A 153 -6.01 -3.94 2.00
CA SER A 153 -6.43 -5.01 1.08
C SER A 153 -7.84 -4.76 0.55
N MET A 154 -8.75 -4.31 1.40
CA MET A 154 -10.11 -3.94 1.02
C MET A 154 -10.11 -2.73 0.07
N GLU A 155 -9.29 -1.72 0.35
CA GLU A 155 -9.12 -0.56 -0.53
C GLU A 155 -8.64 -0.98 -1.93
N LYS A 156 -7.62 -1.83 -2.01
CA LYS A 156 -7.13 -2.37 -3.29
C LYS A 156 -8.23 -3.12 -4.06
N LEU A 157 -9.06 -3.90 -3.35
CA LEU A 157 -10.19 -4.59 -3.96
C LEU A 157 -11.21 -3.60 -4.54
N VAL A 158 -11.58 -2.56 -3.77
CA VAL A 158 -12.51 -1.52 -4.22
C VAL A 158 -11.95 -0.76 -5.42
N MET A 159 -10.67 -0.38 -5.42
CA MET A 159 -10.01 0.23 -6.57
C MET A 159 -10.05 -0.68 -7.80
N GLY A 160 -9.80 -1.99 -7.62
CA GLY A 160 -9.92 -2.98 -8.69
C GLY A 160 -11.32 -3.04 -9.31
N ILE A 161 -12.37 -3.02 -8.49
CA ILE A 161 -13.77 -2.97 -8.95
C ILE A 161 -14.01 -1.70 -9.78
N ILE A 162 -13.63 -0.53 -9.26
CA ILE A 162 -13.82 0.76 -9.96
C ILE A 162 -13.09 0.74 -11.32
N LEU A 163 -11.82 0.32 -11.35
CA LEU A 163 -11.05 0.21 -12.58
C LEU A 163 -11.71 -0.73 -13.59
N SER A 164 -12.20 -1.89 -13.14
CA SER A 164 -12.90 -2.84 -14.02
C SER A 164 -14.19 -2.26 -14.63
N LEU A 165 -14.95 -1.47 -13.87
CA LEU A 165 -16.15 -0.81 -14.36
C LEU A 165 -15.81 0.26 -15.41
N ILE A 166 -14.74 1.02 -15.20
CA ILE A 166 -14.26 2.02 -16.18
C ILE A 166 -13.87 1.32 -17.48
N VAL A 167 -13.12 0.21 -17.39
CA VAL A 167 -12.76 -0.60 -18.57
C VAL A 167 -14.01 -1.14 -19.26
N LEU A 168 -14.98 -1.66 -18.51
CA LEU A 168 -16.23 -2.18 -19.08
C LEU A 168 -16.99 -1.10 -19.87
N VAL A 169 -17.13 0.10 -19.31
CA VAL A 169 -17.77 1.24 -19.99
C VAL A 169 -17.01 1.61 -21.28
N ALA A 170 -15.68 1.65 -21.22
CA ALA A 170 -14.85 1.94 -22.39
C ALA A 170 -15.01 0.90 -23.50
N VAL A 171 -15.08 -0.38 -23.13
CA VAL A 171 -15.29 -1.50 -24.06
C VAL A 171 -16.68 -1.41 -24.73
N ILE A 172 -17.73 -1.08 -23.97
CA ILE A 172 -19.09 -0.87 -24.52
C ILE A 172 -19.11 0.31 -25.52
N ASN A 173 -18.39 1.40 -25.21
CA ASN A 173 -18.27 2.53 -26.12
C ASN A 173 -17.54 2.15 -27.41
N LEU A 174 -16.49 1.32 -27.32
CA LEU A 174 -15.76 0.81 -28.48
C LEU A 174 -16.67 -0.08 -29.35
N VAL A 175 -17.46 -0.98 -28.74
CA VAL A 175 -18.45 -1.79 -29.47
C VAL A 175 -19.47 -0.89 -30.18
N SER A 176 -20.03 0.09 -29.48
CA SER A 176 -21.03 1.01 -30.04
C SER A 176 -20.48 1.79 -31.23
N MET A 177 -19.25 2.31 -31.13
CA MET A 177 -18.57 3.02 -32.21
C MET A 177 -18.33 2.11 -33.43
N LEU A 178 -17.80 0.89 -33.22
CA LEU A 178 -17.55 -0.05 -34.32
C LEU A 178 -18.86 -0.48 -34.98
N MET A 179 -19.92 -0.72 -34.21
CA MET A 179 -21.24 -1.04 -34.75
C MET A 179 -21.79 0.09 -35.61
N MET A 180 -21.71 1.34 -35.14
CA MET A 180 -22.11 2.52 -35.90
C MET A 180 -21.30 2.63 -37.21
N LEU A 181 -20.00 2.38 -37.16
CA LEU A 181 -19.15 2.42 -38.36
C LEU A 181 -19.53 1.32 -39.37
N VAL A 182 -19.88 0.12 -38.90
CA VAL A 182 -20.37 -0.97 -39.76
C VAL A 182 -21.67 -0.58 -40.45
N THR A 183 -22.61 0.08 -39.74
CA THR A 183 -23.87 0.53 -40.33
C THR A 183 -23.66 1.67 -41.33
N ASP A 184 -22.80 2.64 -41.02
CA ASP A 184 -22.51 3.77 -41.91
C ASP A 184 -21.81 3.32 -43.20
N LYS A 185 -21.01 2.25 -43.13
CA LYS A 185 -20.28 1.68 -44.27
C LYS A 185 -21.00 0.50 -44.94
N GLN A 186 -22.27 0.27 -44.63
CA GLN A 186 -23.01 -0.90 -45.12
C GLN A 186 -23.12 -0.95 -46.65
N ALA A 187 -23.31 0.19 -47.33
CA ALA A 187 -23.34 0.26 -48.79
C ALA A 187 -21.99 -0.08 -49.42
N GLU A 188 -20.89 0.46 -48.89
CA GLU A 188 -19.52 0.15 -49.34
C GLU A 188 -19.18 -1.33 -49.14
N ILE A 189 -19.58 -1.92 -48.01
CA ILE A 189 -19.43 -3.36 -47.76
C ILE A 189 -20.21 -4.17 -48.81
N ALA A 190 -21.44 -3.75 -49.15
CA ALA A 190 -22.24 -4.43 -50.16
C ALA A 190 -21.60 -4.41 -51.54
N ILE A 191 -21.02 -3.27 -51.96
CA ILE A 191 -20.27 -3.14 -53.22
C ILE A 191 -19.05 -4.07 -53.22
N LEU A 192 -18.27 -4.08 -52.12
CA LEU A 192 -17.12 -5.00 -52.02
C LEU A 192 -17.54 -6.47 -52.12
N ARG A 193 -18.70 -6.81 -51.54
CA ARG A 193 -19.25 -8.17 -51.63
C ARG A 193 -19.74 -8.54 -53.03
N THR A 194 -20.32 -7.60 -53.78
CA THR A 194 -20.71 -7.86 -55.18
C THR A 194 -19.50 -7.98 -56.10
N LEU A 195 -18.40 -7.30 -55.78
CA LEU A 195 -17.10 -7.45 -56.44
C LEU A 195 -16.35 -8.75 -56.07
N GLY A 196 -16.92 -9.61 -55.21
CA GLY A 196 -16.38 -10.93 -54.89
C GLY A 196 -15.62 -11.03 -53.55
N THR A 197 -15.62 -9.98 -52.73
CA THR A 197 -14.96 -10.01 -51.42
C THR A 197 -15.65 -11.02 -50.49
N THR A 198 -14.87 -11.92 -49.89
CA THR A 198 -15.41 -12.93 -48.99
C THR A 198 -15.81 -12.33 -47.62
N PRO A 199 -16.82 -12.89 -46.93
CA PRO A 199 -17.19 -12.47 -45.57
C PRO A 199 -16.03 -12.48 -44.57
N ARG A 200 -15.10 -13.44 -44.72
CA ARG A 200 -13.90 -13.53 -43.87
C ARG A 200 -12.95 -12.37 -44.08
N SER A 201 -12.79 -11.90 -45.32
CA SER A 201 -11.97 -10.72 -45.61
C SER A 201 -12.57 -9.45 -45.00
N ILE A 202 -13.90 -9.30 -45.04
CA ILE A 202 -14.61 -8.18 -44.40
C ILE A 202 -14.43 -8.24 -42.88
N MET A 203 -14.64 -9.41 -42.27
CA MET A 203 -14.37 -9.61 -40.84
C MET A 203 -12.92 -9.24 -40.48
N GLY A 204 -11.95 -9.66 -41.31
CA GLY A 204 -10.53 -9.33 -41.12
C GLY A 204 -10.25 -7.83 -41.15
N MET A 205 -10.86 -7.08 -42.07
CA MET A 205 -10.70 -5.62 -42.14
C MET A 205 -11.18 -4.93 -40.85
N PHE A 206 -12.36 -5.28 -40.36
CA PHE A 206 -12.90 -4.74 -39.12
C PHE A 206 -12.12 -5.19 -37.88
N MET A 207 -11.62 -6.43 -37.87
CA MET A 207 -10.74 -6.93 -36.81
C MET A 207 -9.43 -6.14 -36.73
N VAL A 208 -8.76 -5.92 -37.87
CA VAL A 208 -7.52 -5.13 -37.93
C VAL A 208 -7.78 -3.69 -37.50
N GLN A 209 -8.90 -3.10 -37.93
CA GLN A 209 -9.27 -1.75 -37.52
C GLN A 209 -9.48 -1.64 -36.00
N GLY A 210 -10.25 -2.56 -35.39
CA GLY A 210 -10.46 -2.55 -33.94
C GLY A 210 -9.18 -2.81 -33.15
N VAL A 211 -8.31 -3.70 -33.62
CA VAL A 211 -6.99 -3.94 -33.02
C VAL A 211 -6.11 -2.69 -33.12
N LEU A 212 -6.09 -1.99 -34.25
CA LEU A 212 -5.34 -0.74 -34.40
C LEU A 212 -5.85 0.35 -33.46
N VAL A 213 -7.17 0.54 -33.38
CA VAL A 213 -7.78 1.50 -32.45
C VAL A 213 -7.44 1.13 -31.01
N GLY A 214 -7.53 -0.16 -30.65
CA GLY A 214 -7.15 -0.68 -29.34
C GLY A 214 -5.68 -0.43 -29.00
N LEU A 215 -4.76 -0.78 -29.91
CA LEU A 215 -3.32 -0.58 -29.71
C LEU A 215 -2.94 0.88 -29.57
N VAL A 216 -3.49 1.76 -30.41
CA VAL A 216 -3.23 3.20 -30.32
C VAL A 216 -3.79 3.75 -29.00
N GLY A 217 -5.02 3.40 -28.64
CA GLY A 217 -5.65 3.82 -27.39
C GLY A 217 -4.88 3.34 -26.16
N ILE A 218 -4.47 2.08 -26.14
CA ILE A 218 -3.64 1.50 -25.07
C ILE A 218 -2.28 2.18 -25.02
N GLY A 219 -1.62 2.41 -26.16
CA GLY A 219 -0.33 3.08 -26.22
C GLY A 219 -0.38 4.50 -25.63
N PHE A 220 -1.38 5.29 -26.02
CA PHE A 220 -1.62 6.61 -25.42
C PHE A 220 -2.00 6.52 -23.94
N GLY A 221 -2.86 5.58 -23.57
CA GLY A 221 -3.30 5.38 -22.19
C GLY A 221 -2.15 5.01 -21.25
N VAL A 222 -1.30 4.06 -21.65
CA VAL A 222 -0.10 3.67 -20.89
C VAL A 222 0.91 4.81 -20.85
N GLY A 223 1.15 5.50 -21.97
CA GLY A 223 2.08 6.62 -22.03
C GLY A 223 1.65 7.79 -21.14
N LEU A 224 0.42 8.28 -21.31
CA LEU A 224 -0.12 9.37 -20.50
C LEU A 224 -0.31 8.96 -19.04
N GLY A 225 -0.80 7.75 -18.78
CA GLY A 225 -0.95 7.22 -17.43
C GLY A 225 0.37 7.13 -16.69
N SER A 226 1.41 6.57 -17.32
CA SER A 226 2.74 6.47 -16.71
C SER A 226 3.36 7.85 -16.47
N LEU A 227 3.19 8.79 -17.40
CA LEU A 227 3.66 10.16 -17.26
C LEU A 227 2.96 10.89 -16.11
N LEU A 228 1.64 10.77 -16.01
CA LEU A 228 0.85 11.33 -14.92
C LEU A 228 1.21 10.70 -13.58
N SER A 229 1.39 9.38 -13.53
CA SER A 229 1.85 8.69 -12.32
C SER A 229 3.22 9.23 -11.90
N TRP A 230 4.18 9.39 -12.82
CA TRP A 230 5.50 9.92 -12.47
C TRP A 230 5.44 11.37 -11.96
N GLN A 231 4.57 12.20 -12.55
CA GLN A 231 4.41 13.60 -12.16
C GLN A 231 3.42 13.81 -11.00
N LEU A 232 2.79 12.75 -10.50
CA LEU A 232 1.76 12.82 -9.47
C LEU A 232 2.18 13.62 -8.22
N PRO A 233 3.40 13.44 -7.65
CA PRO A 233 3.82 14.22 -6.48
C PRO A 233 3.83 15.73 -6.77
N ASN A 234 4.41 16.12 -7.91
CA ASN A 234 4.48 17.52 -8.34
C ASN A 234 3.08 18.12 -8.60
N ILE A 235 2.13 17.33 -9.10
CA ILE A 235 0.74 17.76 -9.30
C ILE A 235 0.07 18.00 -7.94
N VAL A 236 0.28 17.09 -6.98
CA VAL A 236 -0.29 17.21 -5.64
C VAL A 236 0.25 18.44 -4.94
N ASP A 237 1.57 18.67 -4.97
CA ASP A 237 2.21 19.85 -4.37
C ASP A 237 1.66 21.15 -4.97
N TRP A 238 1.52 21.20 -6.31
CA TRP A 238 0.93 22.36 -6.99
C TRP A 238 -0.53 22.63 -6.55
N ILE A 239 -1.34 21.59 -6.38
CA ILE A 239 -2.72 21.75 -5.88
C ILE A 239 -2.69 22.23 -4.41
N GLN A 240 -1.81 21.70 -3.57
CA GLN A 240 -1.67 22.15 -2.18
C GLN A 240 -1.32 23.64 -2.08
N ASP A 241 -0.37 24.10 -2.90
CA ASP A 241 0.05 25.50 -2.94
C ASP A 241 -1.07 26.42 -3.41
N VAL A 242 -1.83 26.02 -4.44
CA VAL A 242 -2.91 26.85 -5.00
C VAL A 242 -4.09 26.93 -4.02
N PHE A 243 -4.53 25.80 -3.49
CA PHE A 243 -5.73 25.73 -2.64
C PHE A 243 -5.45 25.99 -1.17
N HIS A 244 -4.18 26.11 -0.76
CA HIS A 244 -3.75 26.29 0.64
C HIS A 244 -4.31 25.21 1.59
N VAL A 245 -4.53 23.99 1.06
CA VAL A 245 -5.02 22.83 1.80
C VAL A 245 -3.91 21.80 1.85
N GLN A 246 -3.56 21.32 3.05
CA GLN A 246 -2.67 20.17 3.20
C GLN A 246 -3.48 18.88 3.09
N PHE A 247 -3.40 18.20 1.94
CA PHE A 247 -4.09 16.92 1.74
C PHE A 247 -3.52 15.80 2.62
N LEU A 248 -2.24 15.90 2.99
CA LEU A 248 -1.52 14.92 3.81
C LEU A 248 -0.97 15.62 5.04
N SER A 249 -1.82 15.89 6.03
CA SER A 249 -1.35 16.27 7.35
C SER A 249 -0.55 15.09 7.94
N PRO A 250 0.72 15.30 8.36
CA PRO A 250 1.54 14.26 9.00
C PRO A 250 0.83 13.59 10.19
N ASP A 251 -0.09 14.31 10.82
CA ASP A 251 -0.88 13.86 11.96
C ASP A 251 -1.87 12.73 11.64
N VAL A 252 -2.28 12.57 10.37
CA VAL A 252 -3.33 11.60 9.96
C VAL A 252 -2.81 10.56 8.97
N TYR A 253 -1.93 10.92 8.03
CA TYR A 253 -1.60 10.06 6.87
C TYR A 253 -0.21 9.44 6.87
N TYR A 254 0.58 9.56 7.94
CA TYR A 254 1.83 8.79 8.16
C TYR A 254 2.92 8.89 7.06
N ILE A 255 2.73 9.74 6.05
CA ILE A 255 3.65 9.97 4.92
C ILE A 255 3.58 11.44 4.54
N SER A 256 4.72 12.12 4.48
CA SER A 256 4.83 13.56 4.16
C SER A 256 4.76 13.87 2.65
N GLN A 257 4.77 12.85 1.80
CA GLN A 257 4.78 12.97 0.34
C GLN A 257 4.04 11.77 -0.24
N VAL A 258 3.26 11.91 -1.32
CA VAL A 258 2.73 10.74 -2.05
C VAL A 258 3.90 10.12 -2.81
N PRO A 259 4.50 9.00 -2.35
CA PRO A 259 5.57 8.39 -3.09
C PRO A 259 4.94 7.65 -4.27
N SER A 260 4.98 8.27 -5.46
CA SER A 260 4.51 7.59 -6.66
C SER A 260 5.53 6.55 -7.10
N ARG A 261 5.18 5.27 -6.91
CA ARG A 261 5.95 4.13 -7.43
C ARG A 261 5.12 3.43 -8.48
N LEU A 262 5.55 3.56 -9.74
CA LEU A 262 4.95 2.85 -10.84
C LEU A 262 5.50 1.41 -10.86
N GLU A 263 4.66 0.45 -10.48
CA GLU A 263 4.98 -0.96 -10.59
C GLU A 263 4.70 -1.44 -12.02
N TRP A 264 5.76 -1.74 -12.79
CA TRP A 264 5.64 -2.19 -14.19
C TRP A 264 4.81 -3.48 -14.34
N HIS A 265 4.77 -4.31 -13.30
CA HIS A 265 3.93 -5.50 -13.26
C HIS A 265 2.45 -5.16 -13.39
N ASP A 266 1.97 -4.15 -12.67
CA ASP A 266 0.58 -3.71 -12.69
C ASP A 266 0.22 -3.08 -14.04
N VAL A 267 1.13 -2.26 -14.59
CA VAL A 267 0.98 -1.67 -15.92
C VAL A 267 0.85 -2.75 -17.00
N LEU A 268 1.69 -3.78 -16.94
CA LEU A 268 1.66 -4.89 -17.90
C LEU A 268 0.37 -5.69 -17.78
N TRP A 269 -0.08 -6.01 -16.56
CA TRP A 269 -1.36 -6.69 -16.33
C TRP A 269 -2.55 -5.92 -16.88
N VAL A 270 -2.66 -4.62 -16.56
CA VAL A 270 -3.75 -3.76 -17.06
C VAL A 270 -3.71 -3.67 -18.59
N THR A 271 -2.52 -3.56 -19.18
CA THR A 271 -2.32 -3.51 -20.63
C THR A 271 -2.83 -4.78 -21.31
N VAL A 272 -2.45 -5.96 -20.79
CA VAL A 272 -2.84 -7.25 -21.35
C VAL A 272 -4.35 -7.47 -21.21
N VAL A 273 -4.92 -7.17 -20.04
CA VAL A 273 -6.36 -7.32 -19.79
C VAL A 273 -7.16 -6.39 -20.69
N THR A 274 -6.75 -5.13 -20.82
CA THR A 274 -7.41 -4.14 -21.69
C THR A 274 -7.32 -4.53 -23.15
N PHE A 275 -6.16 -5.02 -23.60
CA PHE A 275 -5.99 -5.53 -24.96
C PHE A 275 -6.90 -6.73 -25.25
N ALA A 276 -6.99 -7.68 -24.32
CA ALA A 276 -7.88 -8.83 -24.44
C ALA A 276 -9.35 -8.40 -24.55
N PHE A 277 -9.80 -7.46 -23.71
CA PHE A 277 -11.16 -6.92 -23.78
C PHE A 277 -11.43 -6.16 -25.09
N SER A 278 -10.47 -5.36 -25.57
CA SER A 278 -10.59 -4.66 -26.87
C SER A 278 -10.74 -5.64 -28.03
N LEU A 279 -9.96 -6.74 -28.03
CA LEU A 279 -10.05 -7.79 -29.03
C LEU A 279 -11.43 -8.48 -28.99
N LEU A 280 -11.91 -8.84 -27.79
CA LEU A 280 -13.23 -9.46 -27.61
C LEU A 280 -14.37 -8.55 -28.06
N ALA A 281 -14.30 -7.25 -27.75
CA ALA A 281 -15.28 -6.27 -28.19
C ALA A 281 -15.32 -6.11 -29.71
N THR A 282 -14.17 -6.19 -30.39
CA THR A 282 -14.09 -6.05 -31.85
C THR A 282 -14.71 -7.24 -32.58
N LEU A 283 -14.75 -8.41 -31.95
CA LEU A 283 -15.20 -9.65 -32.59
C LEU A 283 -16.68 -9.62 -32.99
N TYR A 284 -17.56 -9.06 -32.14
CA TYR A 284 -19.00 -9.01 -32.40
C TYR A 284 -19.35 -8.10 -33.60
N PRO A 285 -18.89 -6.82 -33.66
CA PRO A 285 -19.10 -5.95 -34.82
C PRO A 285 -18.50 -6.50 -36.10
N ALA A 286 -17.29 -7.07 -36.05
CA ALA A 286 -16.63 -7.65 -37.23
C ALA A 286 -17.42 -8.83 -37.79
N TRP A 287 -17.93 -9.71 -36.91
CA TRP A 287 -18.80 -10.80 -37.31
C TRP A 287 -20.12 -10.29 -37.91
N ARG A 288 -20.73 -9.26 -37.31
CA ARG A 288 -21.94 -8.64 -37.83
C ARG A 288 -21.73 -8.04 -39.22
N ALA A 289 -20.62 -7.33 -39.44
CA ALA A 289 -20.22 -6.75 -40.72
C ALA A 289 -20.04 -7.81 -41.82
N SER A 290 -19.54 -9.00 -41.48
CA SER A 290 -19.39 -10.10 -42.44
C SER A 290 -20.73 -10.65 -42.96
N ARG A 291 -21.82 -10.45 -42.20
CA ARG A 291 -23.15 -11.01 -42.48
C ARG A 291 -24.12 -10.04 -43.15
N THR A 292 -23.72 -8.80 -43.44
CA THR A 292 -24.56 -7.86 -44.20
C THR A 292 -24.81 -8.38 -45.62
N GLN A 293 -26.09 -8.47 -46.00
CA GLN A 293 -26.50 -8.97 -47.31
C GLN A 293 -26.48 -7.85 -48.35
N PRO A 294 -25.82 -8.03 -49.51
CA PRO A 294 -25.71 -6.97 -50.52
C PRO A 294 -27.06 -6.48 -51.04
N ALA A 295 -28.01 -7.40 -51.23
CA ALA A 295 -29.34 -7.11 -51.75
C ALA A 295 -30.22 -6.28 -50.81
N GLN A 296 -29.96 -6.32 -49.50
CA GLN A 296 -30.69 -5.50 -48.52
C GLN A 296 -30.06 -4.11 -48.36
N ALA A 297 -28.75 -4.00 -48.51
CA ALA A 297 -28.02 -2.74 -48.36
C ALA A 297 -28.27 -1.78 -49.54
N LEU A 298 -28.32 -2.29 -50.77
CA LEU A 298 -28.51 -1.49 -51.99
C LEU A 298 -29.97 -1.12 -52.29
N ARG A 299 -30.93 -1.58 -51.47
CA ARG A 299 -32.37 -1.31 -51.65
C ARG A 299 -32.83 -0.01 -50.98
N TYR A 300 -32.00 0.57 -50.12
CA TYR A 300 -32.30 1.79 -49.35
C TYR A 300 -31.53 3.03 -49.85
N GLU A 301 -30.83 2.91 -50.99
CA GLU A 301 -30.47 4.02 -51.88
C GLU A 301 -31.45 4.05 -53.07
#